data_AF-A0A418GL64-F1
#
_entry.id   AF-A0A418GL64-F1
#
_cell.length_a   1.000
_cell.length_b   1.000
_cell.length_c   1.000
_cell.angle_alpha   90.00
_cell.angle_beta   90.00
_cell.angle_gamma   90.00
#
_symmetry.space_group_name_H-M   'P 1'
#
loop_
_entity.id
_entity.type
_entity.pdbx_description
1 polymer ?
#
loop_
_entity_poly.entity_id
_entity_poly.type
_entity_poly.pdbx_seq_one_letter_code
_entity_poly.pdbx_strand_id
1 'polypeptide(L)'
;MANQLAKDLEIMFENYVEGFEAACVVSRNAKKFRPGDTAMQRAGDVLYRPQHYHMNIEEGLDLSSKTPTALVQRLVPSVFKEPKNILYTLDAREMRDPEHKTEAGRAAGMRLAAQIDSDLISMVTQRATNVITMADSTAGTQGRDLWNCAAGIDATMTAIGVPQGINRRSFWNPFNYKDLAGELGHRAYAQGATLTAYEKAQIPPVASFDSYKTDISGRLPKGSTESLTVSGQPEHKVEAKDSNGMPVDNRQGTITVSASGLQVGDAFTIAGVNSVHQITKDT
;
A
#
# COMPACT_ATOMS: atom_id res chain seq x y z
N MET A 1 -47.42 46.73 17.81
CA MET A 1 -47.05 45.57 16.96
C MET A 1 -45.70 45.87 16.34
N ALA A 2 -44.76 44.92 16.39
CA ALA A 2 -43.46 45.11 15.74
C ALA A 2 -43.60 44.96 14.23
N ASN A 3 -42.85 45.76 13.46
CA ASN A 3 -42.93 45.76 12.00
C ASN A 3 -42.52 44.38 11.44
N GLN A 4 -43.35 43.85 10.54
CA GLN A 4 -43.05 42.67 9.74
C GLN A 4 -42.80 43.14 8.31
N LEU A 5 -41.52 43.42 8.00
CA LEU A 5 -41.09 43.82 6.68
C LEU A 5 -40.59 42.59 5.91
N ALA A 6 -40.91 42.53 4.63
CA ALA A 6 -40.28 41.58 3.71
C ALA A 6 -38.78 41.89 3.65
N LYS A 7 -37.96 40.85 3.74
CA LYS A 7 -36.49 40.94 3.67
C LYS A 7 -36.04 40.21 2.42
N ASP A 8 -35.10 40.81 1.69
CA ASP A 8 -34.44 40.14 0.58
C ASP A 8 -33.51 39.05 1.09
N LEU A 9 -33.36 37.99 0.29
CA LEU A 9 -32.42 36.91 0.51
C LEU A 9 -31.16 37.19 -0.32
N GLU A 10 -30.09 37.62 0.33
CA GLU A 10 -28.78 37.79 -0.29
C GLU A 10 -27.94 36.52 -0.06
N ILE A 11 -27.48 35.90 -1.16
CA ILE A 11 -26.57 34.76 -1.13
C ILE A 11 -25.20 35.26 -1.59
N MET A 12 -24.20 35.13 -0.73
CA MET A 12 -22.83 35.53 -1.05
C MET A 12 -22.15 34.43 -1.87
N PHE A 13 -22.17 34.57 -3.19
CA PHE A 13 -21.45 33.69 -4.11
C PHE A 13 -19.94 33.98 -4.13
N GLU A 14 -19.53 35.21 -3.83
CA GLU A 14 -18.11 35.62 -3.87
C GLU A 14 -17.25 35.02 -2.74
N ASN A 15 -17.86 34.55 -1.66
CA ASN A 15 -17.16 34.02 -0.48
C ASN A 15 -17.62 32.60 -0.16
N TYR A 16 -16.80 31.63 -0.54
CA TYR A 16 -16.99 30.25 -0.12
C TYR A 16 -16.48 30.01 1.29
N VAL A 17 -17.18 29.14 2.02
CA VAL A 17 -16.59 28.49 3.19
C VAL A 17 -15.47 27.58 2.69
N GLU A 18 -14.29 27.66 3.30
CA GLU A 18 -13.15 26.83 2.92
C GLU A 18 -13.50 25.34 2.95
N GLY A 19 -13.22 24.65 1.84
CA GLY A 19 -13.46 23.22 1.68
C GLY A 19 -12.30 22.36 2.21
N PHE A 20 -12.50 21.05 2.19
CA PHE A 20 -11.45 20.10 2.56
C PHE A 20 -10.42 19.90 1.44
N GLU A 21 -9.17 19.64 1.82
CA GLU A 21 -8.07 19.36 0.90
C GLU A 21 -7.67 17.89 0.92
N ALA A 22 -7.23 17.37 -0.24
CA ALA A 22 -6.68 16.03 -0.36
C ALA A 22 -5.17 16.05 -0.12
N ALA A 23 -4.68 15.40 0.95
CA ALA A 23 -3.28 15.48 1.33
C ALA A 23 -2.32 14.77 0.34
N CYS A 24 -2.80 13.71 -0.34
CA CYS A 24 -2.10 12.98 -1.41
C CYS A 24 -0.66 12.56 -1.03
N VAL A 25 -0.49 12.03 0.19
CA VAL A 25 0.85 11.77 0.75
C VAL A 25 1.50 10.54 0.13
N VAL A 26 0.74 9.49 -0.16
CA VAL A 26 1.27 8.23 -0.69
C VAL A 26 1.66 8.37 -2.16
N SER A 27 0.81 9.00 -2.95
CA SER A 27 0.98 9.25 -4.38
C SER A 27 2.14 10.19 -4.70
N ARG A 28 2.47 11.15 -3.81
CA ARG A 28 3.68 11.98 -3.92
C ARG A 28 4.95 11.19 -3.64
N ASN A 29 4.87 10.18 -2.77
CA ASN A 29 6.00 9.33 -2.42
C ASN A 29 6.16 8.13 -3.37
N ALA A 30 5.17 7.79 -4.18
CA ALA A 30 5.28 6.75 -5.19
C ALA A 30 6.15 7.20 -6.39
N LYS A 31 7.06 6.32 -6.85
CA LYS A 31 7.83 6.58 -8.07
C LYS A 31 6.91 6.48 -9.29
N LYS A 32 6.96 7.48 -10.16
CA LYS A 32 6.19 7.53 -11.42
C LYS A 32 7.04 7.01 -12.56
N PHE A 33 6.47 6.15 -13.39
CA PHE A 33 7.11 5.63 -14.60
C PHE A 33 6.14 5.79 -15.75
N ARG A 34 6.57 6.49 -16.82
CA ARG A 34 5.76 6.72 -18.02
C ARG A 34 6.44 6.04 -19.23
N PRO A 35 5.95 4.86 -19.67
CA PRO A 35 6.39 4.26 -20.93
C PRO A 35 5.93 5.09 -22.14
N GLY A 36 6.52 4.86 -23.32
CA GLY A 36 6.14 5.56 -24.54
C GLY A 36 4.74 5.15 -25.03
N ASP A 37 3.90 6.14 -25.32
CA ASP A 37 2.46 5.95 -25.61
C ASP A 37 2.22 4.97 -26.79
N THR A 38 2.98 5.09 -27.88
CA THR A 38 2.87 4.18 -29.06
C THR A 38 3.23 2.73 -28.73
N ALA A 39 4.20 2.52 -27.85
CA ALA A 39 4.64 1.17 -27.48
C ALA A 39 3.57 0.49 -26.60
N MET A 40 2.95 1.23 -25.69
CA MET A 40 1.88 0.71 -24.84
C MET A 40 0.63 0.34 -25.63
N GLN A 41 0.24 1.17 -26.60
CA GLN A 41 -0.90 0.86 -27.48
C GLN A 41 -0.69 -0.46 -28.24
N ARG A 42 0.54 -0.73 -28.70
CA ARG A 42 0.89 -1.99 -29.39
C ARG A 42 0.98 -3.18 -28.45
N ALA A 43 1.41 -2.95 -27.21
CA ALA A 43 1.57 -3.99 -26.19
C ALA A 43 0.28 -4.30 -25.42
N GLY A 44 -0.86 -3.69 -25.79
CA GLY A 44 -2.14 -3.88 -25.09
C GLY A 44 -2.09 -3.39 -23.65
N ASP A 45 -1.37 -2.29 -23.40
CA ASP A 45 -1.19 -1.67 -22.09
C ASP A 45 -0.50 -2.53 -21.01
N VAL A 46 0.26 -3.55 -21.43
CA VAL A 46 1.05 -4.41 -20.54
C VAL A 46 2.55 -4.21 -20.77
N LEU A 47 3.30 -4.05 -19.68
CA LEU A 47 4.76 -4.00 -19.67
C LEU A 47 5.34 -5.08 -18.75
N TYR A 48 6.30 -5.85 -19.24
CA TYR A 48 6.99 -6.87 -18.45
C TYR A 48 8.36 -6.38 -17.99
N ARG A 49 8.69 -6.59 -16.71
CA ARG A 49 10.00 -6.28 -16.13
C ARG A 49 10.72 -7.56 -15.70
N PRO A 50 11.98 -7.79 -16.11
CA PRO A 50 12.72 -8.97 -15.72
C PRO A 50 13.11 -8.94 -14.24
N GLN A 51 13.10 -10.11 -13.62
CA GLN A 51 13.67 -10.34 -12.29
C GLN A 51 15.12 -10.79 -12.40
N HIS A 52 15.88 -10.61 -11.31
CA HIS A 52 17.25 -11.13 -11.22
C HIS A 52 17.26 -12.65 -11.12
N TYR A 53 18.32 -13.26 -11.65
CA TYR A 53 18.54 -14.70 -11.56
C TYR A 53 18.98 -15.11 -10.16
N HIS A 54 18.58 -16.30 -9.76
CA HIS A 54 19.16 -17.05 -8.64
C HIS A 54 19.80 -18.32 -9.20
N MET A 55 20.93 -18.72 -8.61
CA MET A 55 21.68 -19.90 -9.01
C MET A 55 21.95 -20.76 -7.79
N ASN A 56 22.02 -22.07 -8.00
CA ASN A 56 22.40 -23.03 -6.97
C ASN A 56 23.93 -23.19 -6.99
N ILE A 57 24.49 -23.45 -5.81
CA ILE A 57 25.91 -23.80 -5.66
C ILE A 57 26.00 -25.32 -5.69
N GLU A 58 26.91 -25.85 -6.49
CA GLU A 58 27.21 -27.28 -6.59
C GLU A 58 28.60 -27.57 -6.04
N GLU A 59 28.72 -28.52 -5.11
CA GLU A 59 29.99 -28.86 -4.46
C GLU A 59 30.74 -29.99 -5.18
N GLY A 60 32.07 -30.00 -5.10
CA GLY A 60 32.93 -31.09 -5.60
C GLY A 60 33.89 -30.67 -6.72
N LEU A 61 35.00 -31.41 -6.84
CA LEU A 61 36.02 -31.18 -7.87
C LEU A 61 35.61 -31.75 -9.25
N ASP A 62 34.85 -32.85 -9.24
CA ASP A 62 34.29 -33.47 -10.44
C ASP A 62 32.80 -33.14 -10.56
N LEU A 63 32.44 -32.45 -11.64
CA LEU A 63 31.08 -32.01 -11.94
C LEU A 63 30.49 -32.76 -13.15
N SER A 64 31.20 -33.75 -13.70
CA SER A 64 30.83 -34.43 -14.96
C SER A 64 29.51 -35.21 -14.90
N SER A 65 29.10 -35.67 -13.71
CA SER A 65 27.84 -36.37 -13.48
C SER A 65 26.69 -35.46 -13.02
N LYS A 66 26.97 -34.17 -12.78
CA LYS A 66 25.97 -33.20 -12.34
C LYS A 66 25.23 -32.61 -13.52
N THR A 67 23.92 -32.40 -13.36
CA THR A 67 23.10 -31.79 -14.41
C THR A 67 23.25 -30.26 -14.35
N PRO A 68 23.66 -29.60 -15.45
CA PRO A 68 23.70 -28.14 -15.51
C PRO A 68 22.32 -27.54 -15.19
N THR A 69 22.29 -26.53 -14.33
CA THR A 69 21.03 -25.85 -13.98
C THR A 69 20.51 -25.05 -15.18
N ALA A 70 19.24 -25.26 -15.54
CA ALA A 70 18.59 -24.49 -16.59
C ALA A 70 18.33 -23.03 -16.14
N LEU A 71 18.60 -22.08 -17.03
CA LEU A 71 18.32 -20.66 -16.75
C LEU A 71 16.83 -20.37 -16.97
N VAL A 72 16.16 -19.85 -15.94
CA VAL A 72 14.74 -19.46 -15.99
C VAL A 72 14.64 -17.95 -15.78
N GLN A 73 14.23 -17.23 -16.82
CA GLN A 73 14.03 -15.77 -16.73
C GLN A 73 12.59 -15.47 -16.33
N ARG A 74 12.42 -14.88 -15.15
CA ARG A 74 11.10 -14.49 -14.63
C ARG A 74 10.79 -13.05 -15.00
N LEU A 75 9.53 -12.78 -15.30
CA LEU A 75 9.04 -11.47 -15.73
C LEU A 75 7.84 -11.07 -14.85
N VAL A 76 7.77 -9.79 -14.48
CA VAL A 76 6.67 -9.22 -13.70
C VAL A 76 5.87 -8.27 -14.59
N PRO A 77 4.57 -8.52 -14.82
CA PRO A 77 3.72 -7.60 -15.57
C PRO A 77 3.36 -6.36 -14.75
N SER A 78 3.30 -5.23 -15.43
CA SER A 78 2.69 -3.97 -15.00
C SER A 78 1.66 -3.59 -16.03
N VAL A 79 0.42 -3.37 -15.59
CA VAL A 79 -0.73 -3.09 -16.47
C VAL A 79 -1.30 -1.72 -16.16
N PHE A 80 -1.79 -1.02 -17.18
CA PHE A 80 -2.61 0.16 -16.92
C PHE A 80 -3.97 -0.24 -16.37
N LYS A 81 -4.44 0.57 -15.42
CA LYS A 81 -5.79 0.49 -14.90
C LYS A 81 -6.72 1.27 -15.83
N GLU A 82 -7.98 0.86 -15.87
CA GLU A 82 -9.02 1.60 -16.58
C GLU A 82 -9.06 3.09 -16.15
N PRO A 83 -9.27 4.02 -17.11
CA PRO A 83 -9.40 5.43 -16.81
C PRO A 83 -10.55 5.73 -15.85
N LYS A 84 -10.32 6.63 -14.90
CA LYS A 84 -11.34 7.13 -13.98
C LYS A 84 -11.82 8.48 -14.44
N ASN A 85 -13.13 8.59 -14.66
CA ASN A 85 -13.76 9.80 -15.16
C ASN A 85 -14.79 10.33 -14.17
N ILE A 86 -14.92 11.66 -14.11
CA ILE A 86 -16.02 12.34 -13.43
C ILE A 86 -16.84 13.01 -14.52
N LEU A 87 -18.12 12.65 -14.60
CA LEU A 87 -19.03 13.15 -15.61
C LEU A 87 -20.03 14.11 -14.97
N TYR A 88 -20.18 15.29 -15.55
CA TYR A 88 -21.20 16.27 -15.18
C TYR A 88 -21.71 16.99 -16.43
N THR A 89 -22.93 17.52 -16.36
CA THR A 89 -23.59 18.24 -17.45
C THR A 89 -24.24 19.49 -16.88
N LEU A 90 -24.21 20.59 -17.64
CA LEU A 90 -24.92 21.83 -17.33
C LEU A 90 -25.82 22.17 -18.52
N ASP A 91 -27.04 22.63 -18.23
CA ASP A 91 -27.95 23.10 -19.27
C ASP A 91 -27.66 24.57 -19.69
N ALA A 92 -28.30 25.05 -20.75
CA ALA A 92 -28.09 26.41 -21.27
C ALA A 92 -28.56 27.52 -20.32
N ARG A 93 -29.40 27.21 -19.33
CA ARG A 93 -29.89 28.17 -18.32
C ARG A 93 -28.94 28.23 -17.13
N GLU A 94 -28.41 27.08 -16.71
CA GLU A 94 -27.41 26.91 -15.65
C GLU A 94 -26.04 27.49 -16.04
N MET A 95 -25.69 27.47 -17.33
CA MET A 95 -24.47 28.09 -17.85
C MET A 95 -24.45 29.62 -17.83
N ARG A 96 -25.54 30.28 -17.42
CA ARG A 96 -25.57 31.74 -17.25
C ARG A 96 -24.66 32.18 -16.11
N ASP A 97 -24.42 31.28 -15.15
CA ASP A 97 -23.46 31.48 -14.08
C ASP A 97 -22.17 30.68 -14.37
N PRO A 98 -21.03 31.35 -14.63
CA PRO A 98 -19.76 30.67 -14.89
C PRO A 98 -19.16 30.00 -13.64
N GLU A 99 -19.66 30.31 -12.45
CA GLU A 99 -19.14 29.83 -11.18
C GLU A 99 -19.38 28.33 -10.99
N HIS A 100 -20.58 27.84 -11.31
CA HIS A 100 -20.92 26.42 -11.24
C HIS A 100 -19.96 25.54 -12.05
N LYS A 101 -19.55 26.02 -13.22
CA LYS A 101 -18.57 25.32 -14.06
C LYS A 101 -17.19 25.25 -13.40
N THR A 102 -16.76 26.34 -12.78
CA THR A 102 -15.43 26.48 -12.19
C THR A 102 -15.31 25.59 -10.95
N GLU A 103 -16.31 25.62 -10.08
CA GLU A 103 -16.35 24.77 -8.88
C GLU A 103 -16.53 23.28 -9.21
N ALA A 104 -17.33 22.94 -10.21
CA ALA A 104 -17.43 21.55 -10.69
C ALA A 104 -16.06 21.02 -11.17
N GLY A 105 -15.30 21.85 -11.91
CA GLY A 105 -13.94 21.52 -12.34
C GLY A 105 -12.97 21.34 -11.15
N ARG A 106 -13.01 22.24 -10.17
CA ARG A 106 -12.19 22.17 -8.96
C ARG A 106 -12.50 20.91 -8.14
N ALA A 107 -13.77 20.64 -7.89
CA ALA A 107 -14.23 19.45 -7.17
C ALA A 107 -13.81 18.15 -7.89
N ALA A 108 -13.95 18.11 -9.22
CA ALA A 108 -13.53 16.96 -10.01
C ALA A 108 -12.02 16.70 -9.89
N GLY A 109 -11.19 17.74 -10.00
CA GLY A 109 -9.73 17.64 -9.85
C GLY A 109 -9.32 17.10 -8.47
N MET A 110 -9.91 17.64 -7.41
CA MET A 110 -9.63 17.19 -6.03
C MET A 110 -10.06 15.73 -5.82
N ARG A 111 -11.23 15.33 -6.32
CA ARG A 111 -11.73 13.97 -6.15
C ARG A 111 -10.88 12.93 -6.88
N LEU A 112 -10.42 13.26 -8.10
CA LEU A 112 -9.51 12.38 -8.86
C LEU A 112 -8.17 12.23 -8.16
N ALA A 113 -7.59 13.32 -7.64
CA ALA A 113 -6.34 13.26 -6.89
C ALA A 113 -6.46 12.36 -5.65
N ALA A 114 -7.51 12.54 -4.84
CA ALA A 114 -7.78 11.70 -3.68
C ALA A 114 -7.99 10.21 -4.05
N GLN A 115 -8.62 9.96 -5.20
CA GLN A 115 -8.87 8.59 -5.64
C GLN A 115 -7.58 7.84 -6.01
N ILE A 116 -6.57 8.53 -6.57
CA ILE A 116 -5.26 7.93 -6.86
C ILE A 116 -4.59 7.45 -5.57
N ASP A 117 -4.64 8.28 -4.52
CA ASP A 117 -4.04 7.95 -3.22
C ASP A 117 -4.75 6.75 -2.58
N SER A 118 -6.09 6.75 -2.60
CA SER A 118 -6.91 5.63 -2.10
C SER A 118 -6.66 4.32 -2.83
N ASP A 119 -6.48 4.36 -4.15
CA ASP A 119 -6.20 3.16 -4.95
C ASP A 119 -4.83 2.56 -4.60
N LEU A 120 -3.82 3.41 -4.42
CA LEU A 120 -2.47 2.98 -4.05
C LEU A 120 -2.47 2.30 -2.68
N ILE A 121 -3.12 2.92 -1.70
CA ILE A 121 -3.23 2.36 -0.35
C ILE A 121 -3.96 1.02 -0.37
N SER A 122 -5.11 0.94 -1.04
CA SER A 122 -5.87 -0.31 -1.14
C SER A 122 -5.05 -1.44 -1.77
N MET A 123 -4.28 -1.14 -2.83
CA MET A 123 -3.44 -2.14 -3.48
C MET A 123 -2.29 -2.62 -2.60
N VAL A 124 -1.66 -1.72 -1.84
CA VAL A 124 -0.59 -2.09 -0.89
C VAL A 124 -1.16 -2.95 0.24
N THR A 125 -2.31 -2.56 0.80
CA THR A 125 -2.94 -3.27 1.91
C THR A 125 -3.40 -4.68 1.52
N GLN A 126 -3.97 -4.86 0.32
CA GLN A 126 -4.47 -6.17 -0.13
C GLN A 126 -3.38 -7.14 -0.59
N ARG A 127 -2.17 -6.64 -0.91
CA ARG A 127 -1.08 -7.45 -1.48
C ARG A 127 0.12 -7.58 -0.54
N ALA A 128 -0.04 -7.23 0.73
CA ALA A 128 1.03 -7.31 1.71
C ALA A 128 1.33 -8.78 2.05
N THR A 129 2.61 -9.16 2.02
CA THR A 129 3.06 -10.52 2.41
C THR A 129 3.66 -10.55 3.81
N ASN A 130 4.30 -9.47 4.24
CA ASN A 130 4.90 -9.35 5.55
C ASN A 130 3.91 -8.63 6.47
N VAL A 131 3.35 -9.37 7.42
CA VAL A 131 2.32 -8.88 8.34
C VAL A 131 2.79 -9.17 9.77
N ILE A 132 2.78 -8.14 10.60
CA ILE A 132 3.01 -8.25 12.04
C ILE A 132 1.73 -7.84 12.74
N THR A 133 1.19 -8.72 13.57
CA THR A 133 -0.02 -8.47 14.35
C THR A 133 0.34 -7.86 15.70
N MET A 134 -0.60 -7.11 16.26
CA MET A 134 -0.60 -6.71 17.66
C MET A 134 -1.96 -7.03 18.26
N ALA A 135 -2.00 -7.24 19.57
CA ALA A 135 -3.25 -7.33 20.29
C ALA A 135 -3.93 -5.95 20.38
N ASP A 136 -5.25 -5.95 20.56
CA ASP A 136 -5.97 -4.71 20.89
C ASP A 136 -5.42 -4.14 22.20
N SER A 137 -5.14 -2.84 22.21
CA SER A 137 -4.58 -2.18 23.40
C SER A 137 -5.68 -1.86 24.41
N THR A 138 -5.83 -2.71 25.43
CA THR A 138 -6.72 -2.46 26.57
C THR A 138 -6.04 -1.72 27.74
N ALA A 139 -4.71 -1.58 27.72
CA ALA A 139 -3.92 -1.05 28.82
C ALA A 139 -3.19 0.29 28.51
N GLY A 140 -3.49 0.93 27.38
CA GLY A 140 -2.85 2.20 26.98
C GLY A 140 -1.41 2.04 26.48
N THR A 141 -0.99 0.84 26.07
CA THR A 141 0.35 0.52 25.55
C THR A 141 0.49 0.68 24.04
N GLN A 142 -0.56 1.16 23.37
CA GLN A 142 -0.67 1.16 21.91
C GLN A 142 0.53 1.79 21.19
N GLY A 143 1.05 2.92 21.68
CA GLY A 143 2.23 3.56 21.08
C GLY A 143 3.48 2.68 21.09
N ARG A 144 3.72 1.98 22.21
CA ARG A 144 4.83 1.01 22.32
C ARG A 144 4.62 -0.19 21.40
N ASP A 145 3.40 -0.73 21.37
CA ASP A 145 3.07 -1.90 20.56
C ASP A 145 3.20 -1.59 19.06
N LEU A 146 2.75 -0.41 18.63
CA LEU A 146 2.95 0.10 17.27
C LEU A 146 4.43 0.23 16.90
N TRP A 147 5.27 0.73 17.82
CA TRP A 147 6.71 0.80 17.62
C TRP A 147 7.33 -0.60 17.45
N ASN A 148 6.94 -1.54 18.31
CA ASN A 148 7.39 -2.93 18.22
C ASN A 148 6.97 -3.58 16.88
N CYS A 149 5.75 -3.32 16.40
CA CYS A 149 5.31 -3.80 15.10
C CYS A 149 6.15 -3.23 13.95
N ALA A 150 6.43 -1.93 13.96
CA ALA A 150 7.29 -1.30 12.94
C ALA A 150 8.70 -1.91 12.96
N ALA A 151 9.29 -2.08 14.14
CA ALA A 151 10.59 -2.73 14.31
C ALA A 151 10.57 -4.21 13.87
N GLY A 152 9.49 -4.94 14.16
CA GLY A 152 9.31 -6.31 13.71
C GLY A 152 9.23 -6.44 12.18
N ILE A 153 8.57 -5.49 11.51
CA ILE A 153 8.55 -5.43 10.04
C ILE A 153 9.96 -5.16 9.52
N ASP A 154 10.70 -4.20 10.08
CA ASP A 154 12.08 -3.90 9.68
C ASP A 154 13.01 -5.12 9.81
N ALA A 155 12.90 -5.83 10.94
CA ALA A 155 13.63 -7.06 11.20
C ALA A 155 13.26 -8.16 10.20
N THR A 156 11.97 -8.35 9.91
CA THR A 156 11.49 -9.34 8.93
C THR A 156 12.00 -9.03 7.53
N MET A 157 11.96 -7.75 7.11
CA MET A 157 12.50 -7.33 5.80
C MET A 157 14.01 -7.57 5.70
N THR A 158 14.74 -7.33 6.78
CA THR A 158 16.19 -7.59 6.83
C THR A 158 16.50 -9.08 6.82
N ALA A 159 15.73 -9.89 7.56
CA ALA A 159 15.91 -11.34 7.64
C ALA A 159 15.65 -12.06 6.30
N ILE A 160 14.77 -11.53 5.44
CA ILE A 160 14.57 -12.08 4.08
C ILE A 160 15.60 -11.55 3.06
N GLY A 161 16.49 -10.64 3.45
CA GLY A 161 17.56 -10.10 2.61
C GLY A 161 17.21 -8.83 1.83
N VAL A 162 16.20 -8.05 2.25
CA VAL A 162 15.95 -6.73 1.65
C VAL A 162 17.13 -5.80 1.96
N PRO A 163 17.76 -5.16 0.96
CA PRO A 163 18.90 -4.28 1.19
C PRO A 163 18.57 -3.15 2.19
N GLN A 164 19.50 -2.90 3.11
CA GLN A 164 19.35 -1.84 4.12
C GLN A 164 19.53 -0.43 3.54
N GLY A 165 20.22 -0.29 2.41
CA GLY A 165 20.45 1.01 1.75
C GLY A 165 19.27 1.58 0.94
N ILE A 166 18.11 0.90 0.95
CA ILE A 166 16.91 1.38 0.28
C ILE A 166 16.06 2.14 1.29
N ASN A 167 15.68 3.39 0.99
CA ASN A 167 14.76 4.14 1.83
C ASN A 167 13.44 3.38 1.99
N ARG A 168 13.14 3.00 3.22
CA ARG A 168 11.87 2.40 3.61
C ARG A 168 10.96 3.51 4.11
N ARG A 169 9.66 3.44 3.80
CA ARG A 169 8.68 4.47 4.17
C ARG A 169 7.52 3.82 4.89
N SER A 170 7.04 4.46 5.95
CA SER A 170 5.86 4.04 6.70
C SER A 170 4.76 5.08 6.59
N PHE A 171 3.52 4.62 6.45
CA PHE A 171 2.34 5.47 6.32
C PHE A 171 1.38 5.12 7.46
N TRP A 172 1.12 6.10 8.32
CA TRP A 172 0.34 5.92 9.54
C TRP A 172 -0.97 6.68 9.45
N ASN A 173 -2.06 6.04 9.89
CA ASN A 173 -3.30 6.76 10.10
C ASN A 173 -3.14 7.80 11.23
N PRO A 174 -4.00 8.83 11.29
CA PRO A 174 -3.82 9.93 12.24
C PRO A 174 -3.87 9.48 13.71
N PHE A 175 -4.65 8.45 14.01
CA PHE A 175 -4.86 7.95 15.36
C PHE A 175 -3.64 7.17 15.87
N ASN A 176 -3.12 6.20 15.11
CA ASN A 176 -1.91 5.48 15.53
C ASN A 176 -0.68 6.40 15.54
N TYR A 177 -0.62 7.38 14.62
CA TYR A 177 0.44 8.38 14.62
C TYR A 177 0.45 9.21 15.92
N LYS A 178 -0.74 9.61 16.40
CA LYS A 178 -0.90 10.29 17.70
C LYS A 178 -0.42 9.41 18.84
N ASP A 179 -0.82 8.14 18.89
CA ASP A 179 -0.46 7.25 20.00
C ASP A 179 1.06 6.99 20.05
N LEU A 180 1.69 6.88 18.88
CA LEU A 180 3.14 6.75 18.76
C LEU A 180 3.88 8.04 19.17
N ALA A 181 3.33 9.21 18.84
CA ALA A 181 3.85 10.50 19.31
C ALA A 181 3.71 10.66 20.82
N GLY A 182 2.60 10.21 21.40
CA GLY A 182 2.37 10.19 22.85
C GLY A 182 3.42 9.34 23.58
N GLU A 183 3.67 8.13 23.10
CA GLU A 183 4.72 7.24 23.63
C GLU A 183 6.11 7.91 23.58
N LEU A 184 6.44 8.62 22.49
CA LEU A 184 7.70 9.35 22.39
C LEU A 184 7.76 10.52 23.36
N GLY A 185 6.67 11.27 23.53
CA GLY A 185 6.58 12.42 24.44
C GLY A 185 6.84 12.06 25.90
N HIS A 186 6.53 10.83 26.32
CA HIS A 186 6.78 10.35 27.68
C HIS A 186 8.24 9.95 27.96
N ARG A 187 9.12 9.91 26.94
CA ARG A 187 10.52 9.46 27.11
C ARG A 187 11.44 10.56 27.58
N ALA A 188 11.60 10.70 28.90
CA ALA A 188 12.38 11.78 29.55
C ALA A 188 13.79 12.05 28.96
N TYR A 189 14.46 11.04 28.40
CA TYR A 189 15.85 11.15 27.94
C TYR A 189 16.04 11.46 26.45
N ALA A 190 14.97 11.54 25.65
CA ALA A 190 15.06 11.87 24.21
C ALA A 190 14.88 13.38 23.95
N GLN A 191 15.81 14.19 24.49
CA GLN A 191 15.75 15.65 24.43
C GLN A 191 15.57 16.18 23.00
N GLY A 192 14.63 17.13 22.82
CA GLY A 192 14.28 17.73 21.52
C GLY A 192 13.21 16.96 20.73
N ALA A 193 13.36 15.64 20.59
CA ALA A 193 12.36 14.80 19.94
C ALA A 193 11.08 14.69 20.79
N THR A 194 11.21 14.59 22.11
CA THR A 194 10.06 14.58 23.04
C THR A 194 9.29 15.88 23.07
N LEU A 195 9.98 17.02 23.00
CA LEU A 195 9.34 18.33 22.97
C LEU A 195 8.53 18.52 21.68
N THR A 196 9.11 18.16 20.53
CA THR A 196 8.40 18.25 19.24
C THR A 196 7.21 17.28 19.16
N ALA A 197 7.36 16.07 19.73
CA ALA A 197 6.26 15.12 19.85
C ALA A 197 5.15 15.64 20.77
N TYR A 198 5.50 16.29 21.89
CA TYR A 198 4.53 16.87 22.81
C TYR A 198 3.81 18.10 22.23
N GLU A 199 4.54 19.03 21.61
CA GLU A 199 3.99 20.28 21.10
C GLU A 199 3.22 20.13 19.78
N LYS A 200 3.68 19.24 18.90
CA LYS A 200 3.19 19.14 17.50
C LYS A 200 2.68 17.76 17.13
N ALA A 201 2.70 16.79 18.05
CA ALA A 201 2.41 15.38 17.79
C ALA A 201 3.27 14.81 16.65
N GLN A 202 4.47 15.35 16.41
CA GLN A 202 5.33 14.95 15.29
C GLN A 202 6.30 13.85 15.70
N ILE A 203 6.34 12.76 14.91
CA ILE A 203 7.30 11.67 15.12
C ILE A 203 8.48 11.76 14.14
N PRO A 204 9.71 11.44 14.59
CA PRO A 204 10.85 11.21 13.70
C PRO A 204 10.70 9.89 12.91
N PRO A 205 11.65 9.53 12.03
CA PRO A 205 11.71 8.20 11.44
C PRO A 205 11.61 7.11 12.52
N VAL A 206 10.79 6.08 12.27
CA VAL A 206 10.51 4.99 13.22
C VAL A 206 11.06 3.71 12.63
N ALA A 207 11.90 2.99 13.38
CA ALA A 207 12.42 1.67 13.00
C ALA A 207 12.98 1.63 11.56
N SER A 208 13.86 2.58 11.21
CA SER A 208 14.49 2.69 9.88
C SER A 208 13.54 3.13 8.75
N PHE A 209 12.27 3.46 9.04
CA PHE A 209 11.31 3.98 8.08
C PHE A 209 11.16 5.50 8.18
N ASP A 210 11.15 6.18 7.03
CA ASP A 210 10.65 7.55 6.93
C ASP A 210 9.14 7.54 7.21
N SER A 211 8.71 8.18 8.31
CA SER A 211 7.34 8.13 8.80
C SER A 211 6.48 9.26 8.29
N TYR A 212 5.36 8.94 7.65
CA TYR A 212 4.39 9.89 7.13
C TYR A 212 3.02 9.68 7.76
N LYS A 213 2.33 10.78 8.08
CA LYS A 213 0.93 10.78 8.49
C LYS A 213 0.05 10.90 7.26
N THR A 214 -0.94 10.01 7.13
CA THR A 214 -1.91 10.01 6.03
C THR A 214 -3.32 10.31 6.54
N ASP A 215 -4.12 10.97 5.73
CA ASP A 215 -5.55 11.25 5.97
C ASP A 215 -6.43 10.04 5.65
N ILE A 216 -5.99 9.23 4.71
CA ILE A 216 -6.61 7.95 4.34
C ILE A 216 -5.71 6.77 4.73
N SER A 217 -6.33 5.65 5.11
CA SER A 217 -5.63 4.42 5.47
C SER A 217 -6.37 3.20 4.93
N GLY A 218 -5.62 2.14 4.64
CA GLY A 218 -6.22 0.87 4.22
C GLY A 218 -7.11 0.31 5.31
N ARG A 219 -8.21 -0.31 4.92
CA ARG A 219 -9.10 -1.03 5.83
C ARG A 219 -9.23 -2.46 5.32
N LEU A 220 -9.07 -3.40 6.23
CA LEU A 220 -9.31 -4.82 5.98
C LEU A 220 -10.52 -5.25 6.80
N PRO A 221 -11.34 -6.18 6.28
CA PRO A 221 -12.39 -6.79 7.08
C PRO A 221 -11.77 -7.61 8.22
N LYS A 222 -12.61 -7.93 9.21
CA LYS A 222 -12.20 -8.87 10.26
C LYS A 222 -12.10 -10.26 9.64
N GLY A 223 -10.93 -10.88 9.74
CA GLY A 223 -10.70 -12.23 9.22
C GLY A 223 -11.59 -13.28 9.89
N SER A 224 -11.80 -14.39 9.19
CA SER A 224 -12.57 -15.53 9.71
C SER A 224 -11.87 -16.18 10.92
N THR A 225 -12.68 -16.69 11.86
CA THR A 225 -12.20 -17.49 13.00
C THR A 225 -12.26 -19.00 12.73
N GLU A 226 -12.75 -19.38 11.55
CA GLU A 226 -12.87 -20.79 11.17
C GLU A 226 -11.50 -21.42 10.95
N SER A 227 -11.34 -22.65 11.46
CA SER A 227 -10.13 -23.44 11.22
C SER A 227 -10.17 -24.04 9.82
N LEU A 228 -9.41 -23.45 8.90
CA LEU A 228 -9.26 -23.95 7.53
C LEU A 228 -8.00 -24.79 7.39
N THR A 229 -8.09 -25.89 6.65
CA THR A 229 -6.94 -26.71 6.29
C THR A 229 -6.62 -26.58 4.80
N VAL A 230 -5.34 -26.65 4.46
CA VAL A 230 -4.91 -26.73 3.06
C VAL A 230 -5.32 -28.09 2.51
N SER A 231 -6.06 -28.08 1.40
CA SER A 231 -6.54 -29.27 0.72
C SER A 231 -5.54 -29.69 -0.34
N GLY A 232 -4.91 -30.85 -0.12
CA GLY A 232 -3.83 -31.35 -0.98
C GLY A 232 -2.48 -30.70 -0.67
N GLN A 233 -1.43 -31.23 -1.30
CA GLN A 233 -0.09 -30.67 -1.18
C GLN A 233 -0.01 -29.40 -2.04
N PRO A 234 0.30 -28.22 -1.46
CA PRO A 234 0.47 -27.02 -2.25
C PRO A 234 1.76 -27.15 -3.06
N GLU A 235 1.62 -27.19 -4.39
CA GLU A 235 2.73 -27.21 -5.32
C GLU A 235 2.76 -25.88 -6.08
N HIS A 236 3.91 -25.21 -6.06
CA HIS A 236 4.15 -24.04 -6.88
C HIS A 236 5.42 -24.25 -7.70
N LYS A 237 5.23 -24.43 -9.00
CA LYS A 237 6.33 -24.53 -9.95
C LYS A 237 6.59 -23.16 -10.56
N VAL A 238 7.84 -22.73 -10.51
CA VAL A 238 8.27 -21.46 -11.11
C VAL A 238 8.44 -21.67 -12.62
N GLU A 239 7.62 -20.96 -13.41
CA GLU A 239 7.65 -21.06 -14.87
C GLU A 239 7.87 -19.68 -15.50
N ALA A 240 8.71 -19.60 -16.54
CA ALA A 240 8.97 -18.34 -17.23
C ALA A 240 7.87 -17.98 -18.24
N LYS A 241 7.31 -19.01 -18.89
CA LYS A 241 6.34 -18.87 -19.98
C LYS A 241 5.22 -19.90 -19.85
N ASP A 242 4.04 -19.52 -20.29
CA ASP A 242 2.90 -20.42 -20.41
C ASP A 242 3.01 -21.30 -21.67
N SER A 243 2.01 -22.14 -21.91
CA SER A 243 1.93 -23.01 -23.09
C SER A 243 1.90 -22.25 -24.42
N ASN A 244 1.54 -20.96 -24.41
CA ASN A 244 1.47 -20.11 -25.59
C ASN A 244 2.77 -19.32 -25.81
N GLY A 245 3.73 -19.42 -24.89
CA GLY A 245 5.00 -18.69 -24.94
C GLY A 245 4.95 -17.30 -24.29
N MET A 246 3.85 -16.97 -23.59
CA MET A 246 3.63 -15.68 -22.95
C MET A 246 4.22 -15.69 -21.54
N PRO A 247 4.79 -14.59 -21.05
CA PRO A 247 5.38 -14.55 -19.71
C PRO A 247 4.36 -14.79 -18.59
N VAL A 248 4.75 -15.58 -17.58
CA VAL A 248 3.90 -15.91 -16.41
C VAL A 248 4.27 -15.05 -15.19
N ASP A 249 3.26 -14.50 -14.50
CA ASP A 249 3.45 -13.78 -13.23
C ASP A 249 3.56 -14.74 -12.04
N ASN A 250 4.78 -14.93 -11.55
CA ASN A 250 5.08 -15.81 -10.42
C ASN A 250 5.01 -15.12 -9.04
N ARG A 251 4.24 -14.04 -8.91
CA ARG A 251 4.01 -13.39 -7.60
C ARG A 251 2.80 -13.95 -6.85
N GLN A 252 1.98 -14.76 -7.52
CA GLN A 252 0.75 -15.31 -6.97
C GLN A 252 0.74 -16.82 -7.18
N GLY A 253 0.16 -17.54 -6.23
CA GLY A 253 -0.08 -18.96 -6.29
C GLY A 253 -1.52 -19.26 -5.86
N THR A 254 -2.10 -20.32 -6.40
CA THR A 254 -3.42 -20.80 -5.98
C THR A 254 -3.22 -21.97 -5.04
N ILE A 255 -3.87 -21.91 -3.88
CA ILE A 255 -3.95 -23.01 -2.93
C ILE A 255 -5.42 -23.36 -2.72
N THR A 256 -5.72 -24.65 -2.60
CA THR A 256 -7.08 -25.11 -2.29
C THR A 256 -7.22 -25.23 -0.78
N VAL A 257 -8.34 -24.78 -0.23
CA VAL A 257 -8.65 -24.85 1.21
C VAL A 257 -9.94 -25.61 1.45
N SER A 258 -10.11 -26.13 2.66
CA SER A 258 -11.19 -27.06 3.03
C SER A 258 -12.60 -26.47 2.99
N ALA A 259 -12.75 -25.15 3.11
CA ALA A 259 -14.04 -24.47 3.09
C ALA A 259 -13.92 -23.02 2.60
N SER A 260 -15.06 -22.44 2.23
CA SER A 260 -15.19 -21.00 1.98
C SER A 260 -15.14 -20.22 3.30
N GLY A 261 -14.58 -19.02 3.30
CA GLY A 261 -14.57 -18.17 4.51
C GLY A 261 -13.53 -17.06 4.48
N LEU A 262 -12.53 -17.16 3.61
CA LEU A 262 -11.53 -16.11 3.41
C LEU A 262 -12.04 -14.99 2.52
N GLN A 263 -11.73 -13.75 2.89
CA GLN A 263 -12.03 -12.54 2.14
C GLN A 263 -10.78 -11.95 1.51
N VAL A 264 -10.96 -11.08 0.51
CA VAL A 264 -9.83 -10.42 -0.17
C VAL A 264 -9.08 -9.54 0.83
N GLY A 265 -7.79 -9.80 0.99
CA GLY A 265 -6.90 -9.08 1.90
C GLY A 265 -6.73 -9.74 3.27
N ASP A 266 -7.37 -10.89 3.52
CA ASP A 266 -7.09 -11.68 4.72
C ASP A 266 -5.62 -12.14 4.74
N ALA A 267 -4.97 -11.94 5.88
CA ALA A 267 -3.62 -12.41 6.12
C ALA A 267 -3.68 -13.71 6.95
N PHE A 268 -3.01 -14.76 6.49
CA PHE A 268 -2.95 -16.05 7.17
C PHE A 268 -1.52 -16.60 7.14
N THR A 269 -1.23 -17.51 8.07
CA THR A 269 0.01 -18.29 8.10
C THR A 269 -0.31 -19.76 7.85
N ILE A 270 0.64 -20.49 7.28
CA ILE A 270 0.53 -21.94 7.10
C ILE A 270 1.37 -22.59 8.19
N ALA A 271 0.74 -23.45 8.99
CA ALA A 271 1.42 -24.15 10.07
C ALA A 271 2.60 -24.98 9.53
N GLY A 272 3.76 -24.86 10.18
CA GLY A 272 4.98 -25.58 9.80
C GLY A 272 5.75 -24.97 8.63
N VAL A 273 5.31 -23.83 8.06
CA VAL A 273 6.03 -23.12 7.00
C VAL A 273 6.72 -21.89 7.57
N ASN A 274 8.05 -21.85 7.45
CA ASN A 274 8.88 -20.73 7.86
C ASN A 274 9.39 -19.96 6.63
N SER A 275 9.62 -18.65 6.80
CA SER A 275 10.31 -17.85 5.81
C SER A 275 11.78 -18.24 5.72
N VAL A 276 12.36 -18.17 4.52
CA VAL A 276 13.81 -18.34 4.31
C VAL A 276 14.44 -17.05 3.84
N HIS A 277 15.75 -16.90 4.10
CA HIS A 277 16.54 -15.83 3.51
C HIS A 277 16.62 -16.03 1.98
N GLN A 278 16.25 -15.01 1.19
CA GLN A 278 16.01 -15.18 -0.24
C GLN A 278 17.28 -15.47 -1.07
N ILE A 279 18.47 -15.19 -0.52
CA ILE A 279 19.76 -15.48 -1.15
C ILE A 279 20.33 -16.80 -0.62
N THR A 280 20.74 -16.84 0.65
CA THR A 280 21.41 -17.99 1.29
C THR A 280 20.53 -19.21 1.54
N LYS A 281 19.20 -19.05 1.53
CA LYS A 281 18.20 -20.13 1.75
C LYS A 281 18.18 -20.70 3.17
N ASP A 282 18.79 -20.01 4.13
CA ASP A 282 18.69 -20.35 5.55
C ASP A 282 17.27 -20.10 6.08
N THR A 283 16.79 -21.00 6.94
CA THR A 283 15.52 -20.87 7.70
C THR A 283 15.72 -20.16 9.02
#